data_AF-A0A2A7BVT7-F1
#
_entry.id   AF-A0A2A7BVT7-F1
#
_cell.length_a   1.000
_cell.length_b   1.000
_cell.length_c   1.000
_cell.angle_alpha   90.00
_cell.angle_beta   90.00
_cell.angle_gamma   90.00
#
_symmetry.space_group_name_H-M   'P 1'
#
loop_
_entity.id
_entity.type
_entity.pdbx_description
1 polymer ?
#
loop_
_entity_poly.entity_id
_entity_poly.type
_entity_poly.pdbx_seq_one_letter_code
_entity_poly.pdbx_strand_id
1 'polypeptide(L)'
;MNVCTKCGTQLEDGVQFCQNCGMKRGSPVVKKNMSGGAKIGITLLTLFVIASVGLYLYGSSYYKQVAQVDRMITILQEKDGEKLAEIITADDPSVTVTRESLTPLFSYIKENPSYVNELKGNLRIGEKQGNGIERADFSLTKDGKYFFLFDRYKLKAKTYYTTLLTNEKSTTLKMNGKEIDKTDDKKFEKQYGPFLPGTQVFQSEYKNDYVKLSREEKVVLMKQDQNNVTIDLTLQAQYITVQTNAPGATLYVNQKPVTALAGEEITWGPVATDGSATIYLERNGESGRETTKVETVTALPAYNLPFQKKSAEKTVVYNVTPPPTTRYVYNGFIFPDSDIRKLTSAELTYLSKEQLKIARNEIYARHGHIFQTKDMQAYFSKQSWYRENPYFSGTLTNIESYNVELIKARE
;
A
#
# COMPACT_ATOMS: atom_id res chain seq x y z
N MET A 1 55.66 -82.52 -7.74
CA MET A 1 55.37 -83.96 -7.87
C MET A 1 56.12 -84.47 -9.11
N ASN A 2 57.05 -85.42 -8.95
CA ASN A 2 57.83 -86.02 -10.05
C ASN A 2 57.08 -87.18 -10.71
N VAL A 3 55.87 -86.93 -11.20
CA VAL A 3 55.04 -87.92 -11.89
C VAL A 3 54.48 -87.31 -13.16
N CYS A 4 54.47 -88.10 -14.24
CA CYS A 4 53.92 -87.68 -15.52
C CYS A 4 52.41 -87.48 -15.41
N THR A 5 51.91 -86.31 -15.79
CA THR A 5 50.47 -85.98 -15.74
C THR A 5 49.63 -86.77 -16.76
N LYS A 6 50.25 -87.45 -17.74
CA LYS A 6 49.55 -88.29 -18.72
C LYS A 6 49.44 -89.75 -18.30
N CYS A 7 50.54 -90.33 -17.83
CA CYS A 7 50.64 -91.78 -17.62
C CYS A 7 50.99 -92.18 -16.18
N GLY A 8 51.11 -91.21 -15.26
CA GLY A 8 51.35 -91.46 -13.84
C GLY A 8 52.74 -91.99 -13.48
N THR A 9 53.60 -92.26 -14.46
CA THR A 9 54.95 -92.81 -14.23
C THR A 9 55.86 -91.80 -13.56
N GLN A 10 56.67 -92.26 -12.61
CA GLN A 10 57.65 -91.45 -11.90
C GLN A 10 58.73 -90.98 -12.89
N LEU A 11 59.01 -89.68 -12.90
CA LEU A 11 59.98 -89.07 -13.80
C LEU A 11 61.35 -88.98 -13.09
N GLU A 12 62.41 -89.44 -13.76
CA GLU A 12 63.79 -89.20 -13.34
C GLU A 12 64.11 -87.69 -13.32
N ASP A 13 65.03 -87.29 -12.46
CA ASP A 13 65.40 -85.88 -12.32
C ASP A 13 66.13 -85.37 -13.57
N GLY A 14 65.70 -84.23 -14.11
CA GLY A 14 66.33 -83.56 -15.25
C GLY A 14 65.77 -83.90 -16.65
N VAL A 15 64.86 -84.87 -16.79
CA VAL A 15 64.31 -85.26 -18.10
C VAL A 15 63.26 -84.27 -18.63
N GLN A 16 63.41 -83.83 -19.88
CA GLN A 16 62.51 -82.88 -20.57
C GLN A 16 61.25 -83.54 -21.18
N PHE A 17 61.28 -84.86 -21.34
CA PHE A 17 60.17 -85.66 -21.88
C PHE A 17 59.97 -86.89 -20.99
N CYS A 18 58.72 -87.34 -20.85
CA CYS A 18 58.43 -88.59 -20.18
C CYS A 18 59.01 -89.76 -20.98
N GLN A 19 59.93 -90.52 -20.38
CA GLN A 19 60.58 -91.67 -21.00
C GLN A 19 59.59 -92.78 -21.41
N ASN A 20 58.41 -92.85 -20.79
CA ASN A 20 57.40 -93.88 -21.08
C ASN A 20 56.39 -93.46 -22.18
N CYS A 21 55.87 -92.23 -22.13
CA CYS A 21 54.78 -91.80 -23.02
C CYS A 21 55.13 -90.64 -23.97
N GLY A 22 56.37 -90.14 -23.95
CA GLY A 22 56.86 -89.07 -24.81
C GLY A 22 56.30 -87.67 -24.52
N MET A 23 55.46 -87.51 -23.49
CA MET A 23 54.91 -86.20 -23.14
C MET A 23 56.01 -85.26 -22.68
N LYS A 24 56.12 -84.09 -23.33
CA LYS A 24 57.03 -83.02 -22.90
C LYS A 24 56.65 -82.54 -21.50
N ARG A 25 57.62 -82.55 -20.58
CA ARG A 25 57.47 -82.00 -19.24
C ARG A 25 57.21 -80.49 -19.41
N GLY A 26 56.02 -80.03 -19.01
CA GLY A 26 55.75 -78.60 -18.99
C GLY A 26 56.80 -77.92 -18.11
N SER A 27 57.43 -76.86 -18.61
CA SER A 27 58.35 -76.05 -17.80
C SER A 27 57.62 -75.69 -16.50
N PRO A 28 58.27 -75.82 -15.32
CA PRO A 28 57.63 -75.38 -14.09
C PRO A 28 57.22 -73.93 -14.30
N VAL A 29 55.92 -73.64 -14.15
CA VAL A 29 55.45 -72.26 -14.13
C VAL A 29 56.08 -71.65 -12.88
N VAL A 30 57.25 -71.02 -13.04
CA VAL A 30 57.88 -70.26 -11.98
C VAL A 30 56.93 -69.11 -11.71
N LYS A 31 56.11 -69.25 -10.66
CA LYS A 31 55.36 -68.12 -10.10
C LYS A 31 56.43 -67.11 -9.69
N LYS A 32 56.65 -66.11 -10.54
CA LYS A 32 57.54 -65.00 -10.25
C LYS A 32 56.96 -64.30 -9.02
N ASN A 33 57.58 -64.50 -7.85
CA ASN A 33 57.16 -63.84 -6.63
C ASN A 33 57.21 -62.33 -6.89
N MET A 34 56.06 -61.65 -6.74
CA MET A 34 55.98 -60.21 -6.95
C MET A 34 57.04 -59.50 -6.10
N SER A 35 57.75 -58.54 -6.72
CA SER A 35 58.73 -57.71 -6.03
C SER A 35 58.06 -56.96 -4.87
N GLY A 36 58.81 -56.67 -3.80
CA GLY A 36 58.26 -55.97 -2.63
C GLY A 36 57.55 -54.66 -2.99
N GLY A 37 58.12 -53.90 -3.94
CA GLY A 37 57.49 -52.69 -4.49
C GLY A 37 56.17 -52.94 -5.22
N ALA A 38 56.04 -54.05 -5.96
CA ALA A 38 54.78 -54.40 -6.62
C ALA A 38 53.69 -54.80 -5.61
N LYS A 39 54.05 -55.47 -4.51
CA LYS A 39 53.09 -55.79 -3.43
C LYS A 39 52.61 -54.52 -2.74
N ILE A 40 53.52 -53.61 -2.39
CA ILE A 40 53.18 -52.31 -1.79
C ILE A 40 52.28 -51.51 -2.75
N GLY A 41 52.62 -51.47 -4.03
CA GLY A 41 51.82 -50.80 -5.06
C GLY A 41 50.39 -51.36 -5.17
N ILE A 42 50.22 -52.68 -5.20
CA ILE A 42 48.88 -53.31 -5.24
C ILE A 42 48.12 -53.05 -3.94
N THR A 43 48.76 -53.12 -2.78
CA THR A 43 48.09 -52.83 -1.50
C THR A 43 47.63 -51.37 -1.44
N LEU A 44 48.47 -50.41 -1.84
CA LEU A 44 48.11 -48.99 -1.89
C LEU A 44 46.99 -48.73 -2.90
N LEU A 45 47.07 -49.34 -4.09
CA LEU A 45 46.00 -49.25 -5.10
C LEU A 45 44.68 -49.80 -4.54
N THR A 46 44.73 -50.94 -3.85
CA THR A 46 43.53 -51.57 -3.27
C THR A 46 42.92 -50.68 -2.18
N LEU A 47 43.74 -50.11 -1.30
CA LEU A 47 43.28 -49.18 -0.27
C LEU A 47 42.69 -47.91 -0.89
N PHE A 48 43.32 -47.38 -1.93
CA PHE A 48 42.81 -46.22 -2.67
C PHE A 48 41.45 -46.53 -3.31
N VAL A 49 41.28 -47.70 -3.92
CA VAL A 49 40.01 -48.13 -4.51
C VAL A 49 38.92 -48.27 -3.43
N ILE A 50 39.23 -48.92 -2.30
CA ILE A 50 38.26 -49.05 -1.19
C ILE A 50 37.85 -47.67 -0.66
N ALA A 51 38.81 -46.77 -0.44
CA ALA A 51 38.54 -45.40 0.00
C ALA A 51 37.69 -44.65 -1.04
N SER A 52 38.01 -44.79 -2.33
CA SER A 52 37.26 -44.17 -3.42
C SER A 52 35.82 -44.69 -3.50
N VAL A 53 35.60 -46.00 -3.32
CA VAL A 53 34.26 -46.61 -3.27
C VAL A 53 33.51 -46.10 -2.05
N GLY A 54 34.14 -46.05 -0.87
CA GLY A 54 33.52 -45.52 0.34
C GLY A 54 33.10 -44.05 0.19
N LEU A 55 33.98 -43.22 -0.38
CA LEU A 55 33.72 -41.80 -0.62
C LEU A 55 32.64 -41.59 -1.69
N TYR A 56 32.60 -42.44 -2.72
CA TYR A 56 31.52 -42.48 -3.71
C TYR A 56 30.19 -42.87 -3.09
N LEU A 57 30.13 -43.92 -2.26
CA LEU A 57 28.91 -44.34 -1.58
C LEU A 57 28.38 -43.25 -0.65
N TYR A 58 29.26 -42.61 0.14
CA TYR A 58 28.92 -41.46 0.95
C TYR A 58 28.39 -40.30 0.10
N GLY A 59 29.12 -39.90 -0.95
CA GLY A 59 28.71 -38.84 -1.86
C GLY A 59 27.37 -39.14 -2.54
N SER A 60 27.15 -40.39 -2.95
CA SER A 60 25.89 -40.84 -3.55
C SER A 60 24.71 -40.75 -2.60
N SER A 61 24.95 -40.77 -1.27
CA SER A 61 23.92 -40.54 -0.27
C SER A 61 23.75 -39.04 0.02
N TYR A 62 24.86 -38.32 0.25
CA TYR A 62 24.87 -36.91 0.63
C TYR A 62 24.36 -35.98 -0.48
N TYR A 63 24.69 -36.26 -1.74
CA TYR A 63 24.28 -35.49 -2.90
C TYR A 63 23.00 -36.02 -3.56
N LYS A 64 22.23 -36.92 -2.92
CA LYS A 64 20.88 -37.23 -3.39
C LYS A 64 20.00 -35.99 -3.37
N GLN A 65 19.08 -35.89 -4.33
CA GLN A 65 18.11 -34.80 -4.46
C GLN A 65 17.36 -34.53 -3.15
N VAL A 66 16.82 -35.57 -2.49
CA VAL A 66 16.09 -35.43 -1.23
C VAL A 66 16.98 -34.85 -0.12
N ALA A 67 18.23 -35.30 -0.02
CA ALA A 67 19.18 -34.78 0.97
C ALA A 67 19.60 -33.34 0.68
N GLN A 68 19.73 -32.95 -0.60
CA GLN A 68 19.96 -31.57 -1.01
C GLN A 68 18.75 -30.68 -0.67
N VAL A 69 17.52 -31.12 -0.98
CA VAL A 69 16.29 -30.40 -0.64
C VAL A 69 16.19 -30.20 0.87
N ASP A 70 16.48 -31.21 1.69
CA ASP A 70 16.46 -31.06 3.15
C ASP A 70 17.42 -29.96 3.63
N ARG A 71 18.63 -29.88 3.06
CA ARG A 71 19.58 -28.80 3.37
C ARG A 71 19.10 -27.43 2.90
N MET A 72 18.54 -27.33 1.70
CA MET A 72 17.96 -26.08 1.18
C MET A 72 16.83 -25.58 2.09
N ILE A 73 15.99 -26.49 2.56
CA ILE A 73 14.90 -26.18 3.49
C ILE A 73 15.44 -25.73 4.85
N THR A 74 16.48 -26.37 5.38
CA THR A 74 17.14 -25.89 6.61
C THR A 74 17.67 -24.47 6.44
N ILE A 75 18.33 -24.15 5.32
CA ILE A 75 18.82 -22.78 5.03
C ILE A 75 17.67 -21.77 4.99
N LEU A 76 16.54 -22.12 4.36
CA LEU A 76 15.32 -21.30 4.35
C LEU A 76 14.73 -21.08 5.75
N GLN A 77 14.73 -22.11 6.61
CA GLN A 77 14.24 -22.03 7.99
C GLN A 77 15.13 -21.16 8.88
N GLU A 78 16.45 -21.28 8.71
CA GLU A 78 17.46 -20.48 9.41
C GLU A 78 17.49 -19.01 8.92
N LYS A 79 16.86 -18.72 7.77
CA LYS A 79 16.85 -17.40 7.13
C LYS A 79 18.26 -16.86 6.86
N ASP A 80 19.18 -17.77 6.52
CA ASP A 80 20.56 -17.44 6.18
C ASP A 80 20.62 -16.89 4.74
N GLY A 81 20.54 -15.57 4.61
CA GLY A 81 20.49 -14.89 3.33
C GLY A 81 21.71 -15.08 2.43
N GLU A 82 22.90 -15.28 3.00
CA GLU A 82 24.13 -15.51 2.21
C GLU A 82 24.07 -16.90 1.58
N LYS A 83 23.86 -17.93 2.39
CA LYS A 83 23.73 -19.30 1.88
C LYS A 83 22.54 -19.46 0.94
N LEU A 84 21.45 -18.75 1.21
CA LEU A 84 20.25 -18.82 0.37
C LEU A 84 20.49 -18.23 -1.02
N ALA A 85 21.24 -17.13 -1.11
CA ALA A 85 21.60 -16.53 -2.40
C ALA A 85 22.44 -17.47 -3.29
N GLU A 86 23.28 -18.32 -2.71
CA GLU A 86 24.08 -19.30 -3.45
C GLU A 86 23.24 -20.43 -4.06
N ILE A 87 22.14 -20.81 -3.41
CA ILE A 87 21.32 -21.96 -3.78
C ILE A 87 20.05 -21.57 -4.58
N ILE A 88 19.74 -20.28 -4.68
CA ILE A 88 18.62 -19.78 -5.50
C ILE A 88 19.15 -19.30 -6.86
N THR A 89 18.35 -19.54 -7.90
CA THR A 89 18.48 -18.89 -9.22
C THR A 89 17.12 -18.32 -9.61
N ALA A 90 17.09 -17.23 -10.37
CA ALA A 90 15.86 -16.74 -10.98
C ALA A 90 15.56 -17.47 -12.29
N ASP A 91 14.30 -17.43 -12.73
CA ASP A 91 13.89 -17.83 -14.08
C ASP A 91 14.26 -16.78 -15.14
N ASP A 92 14.26 -15.49 -14.76
CA ASP A 92 14.77 -14.39 -15.55
C ASP A 92 16.26 -14.12 -15.25
N PRO A 93 17.15 -14.20 -16.27
CA PRO A 93 18.59 -14.05 -16.08
C PRO A 93 19.03 -12.62 -15.73
N SER A 94 18.17 -11.61 -15.90
CA SER A 94 18.47 -10.23 -15.50
C SER A 94 18.45 -10.03 -13.98
N VAL A 95 17.82 -10.95 -13.22
CA VAL A 95 17.71 -10.85 -11.77
C VAL A 95 18.97 -11.38 -11.10
N THR A 96 19.65 -10.49 -10.37
CA THR A 96 20.75 -10.88 -9.49
C THR A 96 20.20 -11.26 -8.13
N VAL A 97 20.47 -12.48 -7.69
CA VAL A 97 20.06 -12.98 -6.38
C VAL A 97 21.09 -12.56 -5.33
N THR A 98 20.69 -11.68 -4.43
CA THR A 98 21.50 -11.22 -3.30
C THR A 98 20.73 -11.42 -1.99
N ARG A 99 21.43 -11.29 -0.86
CA ARG A 99 20.79 -11.27 0.46
C ARG A 99 19.69 -10.21 0.56
N GLU A 100 19.93 -9.03 -0.01
CA GLU A 100 18.97 -7.92 0.00
C GLU A 100 17.71 -8.27 -0.81
N SER A 101 17.87 -8.82 -2.01
CA SER A 101 16.73 -9.21 -2.86
C SER A 101 15.86 -10.32 -2.27
N LEU A 102 16.38 -11.08 -1.29
CA LEU A 102 15.67 -12.15 -0.58
C LEU A 102 14.95 -11.67 0.68
N THR A 103 15.13 -10.42 1.08
CA THR A 103 14.44 -9.85 2.25
C THR A 103 12.90 -9.95 2.14
N PRO A 104 12.27 -9.67 0.99
CA PRO A 104 10.83 -9.88 0.79
C PRO A 104 10.37 -11.32 1.06
N LEU A 105 11.18 -12.32 0.68
CA LEU A 105 10.89 -13.73 0.94
C LEU A 105 10.90 -14.03 2.44
N PHE A 106 11.89 -13.50 3.17
CA PHE A 106 11.97 -13.68 4.63
C PHE A 106 10.81 -13.03 5.37
N SER A 107 10.35 -11.86 4.91
CA SER A 107 9.15 -11.20 5.42
C SER A 107 7.93 -12.09 5.23
N TYR A 108 7.76 -12.68 4.04
CA TYR A 108 6.67 -13.62 3.79
C TYR A 108 6.73 -14.87 4.68
N ILE A 109 7.91 -15.51 4.79
CA ILE A 109 8.12 -16.72 5.61
C ILE A 109 7.82 -16.43 7.09
N LYS A 110 8.20 -15.24 7.58
CA LYS A 110 7.92 -14.81 8.96
C LYS A 110 6.41 -14.73 9.22
N GLU A 111 5.65 -14.24 8.24
CA GLU A 111 4.18 -14.10 8.34
C GLU A 111 3.44 -15.40 8.04
N ASN A 112 4.08 -16.34 7.34
CA ASN A 112 3.51 -17.62 6.93
C ASN A 112 4.43 -18.80 7.33
N PRO A 113 4.48 -19.18 8.63
CA PRO A 113 5.42 -20.20 9.12
C PRO A 113 5.26 -21.60 8.50
N SER A 114 4.06 -21.95 7.99
CA SER A 114 3.80 -23.23 7.32
C SER A 114 4.46 -23.35 5.95
N TYR A 115 4.74 -22.22 5.30
CA TYR A 115 5.16 -22.17 3.90
C TYR A 115 6.39 -23.02 3.60
N VAL A 116 7.40 -22.98 4.47
CA VAL A 116 8.66 -23.71 4.25
C VAL A 116 8.43 -25.23 4.26
N ASN A 117 7.50 -25.73 5.09
CA ASN A 117 7.14 -27.14 5.13
C ASN A 117 6.29 -27.55 3.91
N GLU A 118 5.38 -26.68 3.45
CA GLU A 118 4.63 -26.88 2.19
C GLU A 118 5.60 -26.98 1.00
N LEU A 119 6.55 -26.04 0.91
CA LEU A 119 7.57 -26.03 -0.13
C LEU A 119 8.43 -27.31 -0.10
N LYS A 120 8.81 -27.79 1.09
CA LYS A 120 9.52 -29.07 1.26
C LYS A 120 8.74 -30.24 0.64
N GLY A 121 7.42 -30.30 0.87
CA GLY A 121 6.55 -31.31 0.26
C GLY A 121 6.56 -31.22 -1.27
N ASN A 122 6.37 -30.01 -1.80
CA ASN A 122 6.30 -29.75 -3.24
C ASN A 122 7.62 -30.10 -3.95
N LEU A 123 8.77 -29.70 -3.39
CA LEU A 123 10.09 -29.98 -3.97
C LEU A 123 10.44 -31.47 -3.97
N ARG A 124 9.89 -32.26 -3.03
CA ARG A 124 10.09 -33.72 -2.98
C ARG A 124 9.22 -34.47 -4.00
N ILE A 125 8.08 -33.89 -4.41
CA ILE A 125 7.10 -34.52 -5.32
C ILE A 125 7.29 -34.06 -6.78
N GLY A 126 7.75 -32.82 -6.98
CA GLY A 126 7.65 -32.03 -8.22
C GLY A 126 8.40 -32.52 -9.46
N GLU A 127 9.07 -33.68 -9.45
CA GLU A 127 9.71 -34.26 -10.65
C GLU A 127 8.81 -35.30 -11.37
N LYS A 128 7.68 -35.72 -10.76
CA LYS A 128 6.85 -36.84 -11.28
C LYS A 128 5.60 -36.43 -12.06
N GLN A 129 5.22 -35.16 -12.08
CA GLN A 129 4.03 -34.69 -12.80
C GLN A 129 4.47 -33.60 -13.78
N GLY A 130 4.61 -33.96 -15.05
CA GLY A 130 4.95 -33.05 -16.16
C GLY A 130 3.93 -31.94 -16.43
N ASN A 131 2.88 -31.84 -15.61
CA ASN A 131 2.06 -30.64 -15.48
C ASN A 131 2.43 -30.00 -14.16
N GLY A 132 3.31 -29.01 -14.24
CA GLY A 132 3.79 -28.25 -13.09
C GLY A 132 2.63 -27.80 -12.22
N ILE A 133 2.83 -27.85 -10.91
CA ILE A 133 1.96 -27.18 -9.97
C ILE A 133 2.02 -25.70 -10.35
N GLU A 134 1.04 -25.18 -11.12
CA GLU A 134 0.96 -23.79 -11.59
C GLU A 134 1.06 -22.75 -10.45
N ARG A 135 1.04 -23.20 -9.19
CA ARG A 135 1.02 -22.42 -7.95
C ARG A 135 2.34 -22.38 -7.17
N ALA A 136 3.42 -23.01 -7.63
CA ALA A 136 4.68 -23.03 -6.89
C ALA A 136 5.65 -21.94 -7.37
N ASP A 137 5.96 -20.97 -6.49
CA ASP A 137 6.91 -19.88 -6.76
C ASP A 137 8.38 -20.33 -6.84
N PHE A 138 8.66 -21.55 -6.38
CA PHE A 138 9.98 -22.16 -6.41
C PHE A 138 9.88 -23.58 -6.95
N SER A 139 10.80 -23.90 -7.86
CA SER A 139 10.98 -25.22 -8.45
C SER A 139 12.40 -25.71 -8.26
N LEU A 140 12.64 -27.01 -8.43
CA LEU A 140 13.98 -27.58 -8.37
C LEU A 140 14.55 -27.66 -9.78
N THR A 141 15.77 -27.15 -9.98
CA THR A 141 16.50 -27.28 -11.25
C THR A 141 17.87 -27.89 -11.02
N LYS A 142 18.36 -28.66 -12.01
CA LYS A 142 19.75 -29.13 -12.03
C LYS A 142 20.64 -27.98 -12.47
N ASP A 143 21.72 -27.75 -11.72
CA ASP A 143 22.71 -26.71 -11.98
C ASP A 143 24.12 -27.31 -11.82
N GLY A 144 24.58 -28.01 -12.85
CA GLY A 144 25.91 -28.64 -12.86
C GLY A 144 26.02 -29.89 -11.97
N LYS A 145 27.26 -30.22 -11.58
CA LYS A 145 27.57 -31.42 -10.80
C LYS A 145 28.64 -31.13 -9.74
N TYR A 146 28.48 -31.72 -8.56
CA TYR A 146 29.55 -31.82 -7.57
C TYR A 146 30.55 -32.89 -7.98
N PHE A 147 31.84 -32.52 -7.97
CA PHE A 147 32.96 -33.41 -8.33
C PHE A 147 32.76 -34.14 -9.68
N PHE A 148 32.03 -33.54 -10.62
CA PHE A 148 31.64 -34.12 -11.92
C PHE A 148 30.73 -35.37 -11.86
N LEU A 149 30.41 -35.90 -10.68
CA LEU A 149 29.70 -37.17 -10.51
C LEU A 149 28.25 -36.99 -10.05
N PHE A 150 28.01 -36.06 -9.12
CA PHE A 150 26.72 -35.96 -8.45
C PHE A 150 25.97 -34.73 -8.92
N ASP A 151 24.70 -34.89 -9.33
CA ASP A 151 23.86 -33.76 -9.74
C ASP A 151 23.79 -32.71 -8.62
N ARG A 152 24.04 -31.45 -8.98
CA ARG A 152 23.84 -30.30 -8.08
C ARG A 152 22.50 -29.68 -8.40
N TYR A 153 21.69 -29.41 -7.39
CA TYR A 153 20.38 -28.78 -7.55
C TYR A 153 20.39 -27.36 -6.98
N LYS A 154 19.54 -26.51 -7.56
CA LYS A 154 19.22 -25.17 -7.07
C LYS A 154 17.72 -24.95 -7.03
N LEU A 155 17.28 -24.01 -6.20
CA LEU A 155 15.91 -23.51 -6.18
C LEU A 155 15.75 -22.45 -7.27
N LYS A 156 14.99 -22.78 -8.32
CA LYS A 156 14.61 -21.84 -9.36
C LYS A 156 13.37 -21.07 -8.93
N ALA A 157 13.55 -19.78 -8.67
CA ALA A 157 12.51 -18.84 -8.28
C ALA A 157 11.82 -18.25 -9.52
N LYS A 158 10.49 -18.20 -9.47
CA LYS A 158 9.66 -17.49 -10.44
C LYS A 158 9.76 -15.99 -10.20
N THR A 159 9.84 -15.18 -11.25
CA THR A 159 9.92 -13.73 -11.12
C THR A 159 8.59 -13.03 -11.38
N TYR A 160 8.43 -11.89 -10.71
CA TYR A 160 7.19 -11.10 -10.72
C TYR A 160 7.46 -9.65 -11.09
N TYR A 161 6.54 -9.06 -11.82
CA TYR A 161 6.49 -7.64 -12.16
C TYR A 161 5.36 -6.98 -11.38
N THR A 162 5.47 -5.67 -11.23
CA THR A 162 4.37 -4.86 -10.71
C THR A 162 4.16 -3.63 -11.58
N THR A 163 2.91 -3.22 -11.74
CA THR A 163 2.55 -1.98 -12.41
C THR A 163 2.05 -1.01 -11.35
N LEU A 164 2.78 0.07 -11.11
CA LEU A 164 2.40 1.07 -10.11
C LEU A 164 1.58 2.18 -10.78
N LEU A 165 0.41 2.46 -10.22
CA LEU A 165 -0.49 3.53 -10.65
C LEU A 165 -0.53 4.64 -9.60
N THR A 166 -0.49 5.90 -10.01
CA THR A 166 -0.77 7.04 -9.10
C THR A 166 -1.23 8.27 -9.88
N ASN A 167 -1.81 9.23 -9.16
CA ASN A 167 -2.59 10.34 -9.72
C ASN A 167 -1.92 11.71 -9.64
N GLU A 168 -0.65 11.80 -9.21
CA GLU A 168 0.02 13.08 -9.00
C GLU A 168 1.45 13.09 -9.53
N LYS A 169 1.83 14.22 -10.15
CA LYS A 169 3.18 14.49 -10.67
C LYS A 169 4.14 14.84 -9.53
N SER A 170 5.43 14.58 -9.72
CA SER A 170 6.49 14.84 -8.73
C SER A 170 6.32 14.05 -7.43
N THR A 171 5.57 12.95 -7.47
CA THR A 171 5.37 12.02 -6.36
C THR A 171 6.53 11.05 -6.30
N THR A 172 7.16 10.93 -5.14
CA THR A 172 8.25 9.97 -4.92
C THR A 172 7.67 8.58 -4.70
N LEU A 173 8.11 7.60 -5.49
CA LEU A 173 7.75 6.20 -5.35
C LEU A 173 8.86 5.47 -4.59
N LYS A 174 8.48 4.68 -3.57
CA LYS A 174 9.40 3.87 -2.78
C LYS A 174 8.98 2.42 -2.77
N MET A 175 9.98 1.55 -2.68
CA MET A 175 9.82 0.12 -2.48
C MET A 175 10.67 -0.29 -1.29
N ASN A 176 10.05 -0.93 -0.30
CA ASN A 176 10.67 -1.32 0.98
C ASN A 176 11.42 -0.14 1.64
N GLY A 177 10.85 1.07 1.55
CA GLY A 177 11.41 2.30 2.10
C GLY A 177 12.52 2.97 1.26
N LYS A 178 13.00 2.35 0.19
CA LYS A 178 13.99 2.93 -0.73
C LYS A 178 13.29 3.60 -1.91
N GLU A 179 13.70 4.82 -2.25
CA GLU A 179 13.23 5.51 -3.45
C GLU A 179 13.62 4.75 -4.72
N ILE A 180 12.64 4.51 -5.59
CA ILE A 180 12.79 3.78 -6.84
C ILE A 180 12.51 4.63 -8.07
N ASP A 181 11.63 5.63 -7.97
CA ASP A 181 11.29 6.52 -9.08
C ASP A 181 10.58 7.78 -8.59
N LYS A 182 10.37 8.73 -9.50
CA LYS A 182 9.57 9.93 -9.28
C LYS A 182 8.66 10.20 -10.48
N THR A 183 7.39 10.44 -10.21
CA THR A 183 6.38 10.59 -11.27
C THR A 183 6.57 11.88 -12.07
N ASP A 184 6.32 11.79 -13.37
CA ASP A 184 6.42 12.90 -14.33
C ASP A 184 5.05 13.36 -14.89
N ASP A 185 4.01 12.54 -14.72
CA ASP A 185 2.62 12.80 -15.12
C ASP A 185 1.65 12.65 -13.92
N LYS A 186 0.47 13.27 -14.03
CA LYS A 186 -0.69 13.08 -13.14
C LYS A 186 -1.44 11.78 -13.40
N LYS A 187 -1.20 11.09 -14.52
CA LYS A 187 -1.69 9.73 -14.77
C LYS A 187 -0.50 8.80 -14.94
N PHE A 188 0.24 8.62 -13.86
CA PHE A 188 1.46 7.83 -13.90
C PHE A 188 1.12 6.34 -13.85
N GLU A 189 1.67 5.61 -14.81
CA GLU A 189 1.63 4.16 -14.89
C GLU A 189 3.00 3.67 -15.38
N LYS A 190 3.66 2.82 -14.58
CA LYS A 190 4.94 2.24 -14.96
C LYS A 190 5.12 0.86 -14.35
N GLN A 191 5.69 -0.05 -15.13
CA GLN A 191 6.04 -1.39 -14.71
C GLN A 191 7.44 -1.42 -14.08
N TYR A 192 7.59 -2.16 -13.00
CA TYR A 192 8.85 -2.43 -12.31
C TYR A 192 9.04 -3.92 -12.09
N GLY A 193 10.30 -4.34 -11.99
CA GLY A 193 10.71 -5.73 -11.85
C GLY A 193 11.81 -6.10 -12.85
N PRO A 194 12.12 -7.39 -12.99
CA PRO A 194 11.51 -8.51 -12.28
C PRO A 194 11.96 -8.60 -10.80
N PHE A 195 11.06 -9.04 -9.93
CA PHE A 195 11.28 -9.25 -8.50
C PHE A 195 11.24 -10.73 -8.15
N LEU A 196 12.02 -11.11 -7.12
CA LEU A 196 11.94 -12.44 -6.54
C LEU A 196 10.67 -12.60 -5.68
N PRO A 197 10.21 -13.84 -5.46
CA PRO A 197 9.02 -14.12 -4.66
C PRO A 197 9.13 -13.54 -3.26
N GLY A 198 8.12 -12.80 -2.80
CA GLY A 198 8.17 -12.17 -1.49
C GLY A 198 7.00 -11.26 -1.17
N THR A 199 6.97 -10.80 0.08
CA THR A 199 6.14 -9.69 0.51
C THR A 199 6.90 -8.39 0.32
N GLN A 200 6.34 -7.47 -0.47
CA GLN A 200 6.94 -6.17 -0.78
C GLN A 200 6.01 -5.05 -0.32
N VAL A 201 6.59 -3.92 0.08
CA VAL A 201 5.85 -2.72 0.47
C VAL A 201 6.14 -1.64 -0.56
N PHE A 202 5.11 -1.11 -1.17
CA PHE A 202 5.19 0.01 -2.10
C PHE A 202 4.55 1.24 -1.49
N GLN A 203 5.17 2.40 -1.71
CA GLN A 203 4.72 3.67 -1.16
C GLN A 203 4.75 4.75 -2.23
N SER A 204 3.74 5.61 -2.24
CA SER A 204 3.79 6.90 -2.91
C SER A 204 3.82 8.00 -1.86
N GLU A 205 4.72 8.97 -2.04
CA GLU A 205 4.86 10.13 -1.17
C GLU A 205 4.87 11.41 -2.01
N TYR A 206 3.85 12.25 -1.83
CA TYR A 206 3.80 13.57 -2.41
C TYR A 206 3.99 14.62 -1.32
N LYS A 207 4.88 15.56 -1.55
CA LYS A 207 5.15 16.64 -0.61
C LYS A 207 5.35 17.95 -1.38
N ASN A 208 4.61 18.98 -0.96
CA ASN A 208 4.89 20.36 -1.32
C ASN A 208 5.03 21.20 -0.03
N ASP A 209 5.03 22.53 -0.16
CA ASP A 209 5.23 23.44 0.97
C ASP A 209 4.07 23.46 1.99
N TYR A 210 2.94 22.85 1.63
CA TYR A 210 1.66 22.99 2.32
C TYR A 210 1.04 21.65 2.74
N VAL A 211 1.25 20.58 1.95
CA VAL A 211 0.68 19.25 2.17
C VAL A 211 1.75 18.17 2.06
N LYS A 212 1.62 17.14 2.89
CA LYS A 212 2.30 15.86 2.75
C LYS A 212 1.24 14.78 2.65
N LEU A 213 1.22 14.07 1.53
CA LEU A 213 0.32 12.95 1.26
C LEU A 213 1.18 11.70 1.10
N SER A 214 0.70 10.59 1.63
CA SER A 214 1.35 9.30 1.46
C SER A 214 0.35 8.17 1.38
N ARG A 215 0.62 7.20 0.53
CA ARG A 215 -0.11 5.93 0.49
C ARG A 215 0.90 4.78 0.51
N GLU A 216 0.57 3.74 1.26
CA GLU A 216 1.36 2.53 1.38
C GLU A 216 0.48 1.33 1.03
N GLU A 217 1.00 0.43 0.20
CA GLU A 217 0.35 -0.84 -0.13
C GLU A 217 1.35 -1.98 0.08
N LYS A 218 0.90 -3.01 0.79
CA LYS A 218 1.66 -4.23 1.05
C LYS A 218 1.17 -5.34 0.14
N VAL A 219 2.06 -5.84 -0.71
CA VAL A 219 1.71 -6.77 -1.79
C VAL A 219 2.53 -8.05 -1.70
N VAL A 220 1.85 -9.17 -1.91
CA VAL A 220 2.47 -10.50 -1.94
C VAL A 220 2.74 -10.88 -3.40
N LEU A 221 3.99 -10.72 -3.83
CA LEU A 221 4.47 -11.11 -5.16
C LEU A 221 4.88 -12.58 -5.15
N MET A 222 3.93 -13.45 -4.82
CA MET A 222 4.07 -14.91 -4.88
C MET A 222 2.68 -15.55 -4.80
N LYS A 223 2.54 -16.79 -5.24
CA LYS A 223 1.26 -17.50 -5.34
C LYS A 223 0.21 -16.74 -6.18
N GLN A 224 0.66 -15.97 -7.18
CA GLN A 224 -0.21 -15.23 -8.09
C GLN A 224 -0.41 -16.03 -9.38
N ASP A 225 -1.64 -15.97 -9.92
CA ASP A 225 -1.96 -16.57 -11.22
C ASP A 225 -1.23 -15.86 -12.37
N GLN A 226 -1.09 -14.54 -12.25
CA GLN A 226 -0.36 -13.69 -13.20
C GLN A 226 0.98 -13.25 -12.62
N ASN A 227 1.97 -13.08 -13.50
CA ASN A 227 3.30 -12.64 -13.10
C ASN A 227 3.39 -11.11 -12.97
N ASN A 228 2.35 -10.36 -13.35
CA ASN A 228 2.31 -8.90 -13.19
C ASN A 228 1.14 -8.52 -12.29
N VAL A 229 1.41 -7.77 -11.23
CA VAL A 229 0.40 -7.30 -10.27
C VAL A 229 0.28 -5.78 -10.35
N THR A 230 -0.92 -5.27 -10.62
CA THR A 230 -1.19 -3.83 -10.60
C THR A 230 -1.46 -3.34 -9.19
N ILE A 231 -0.78 -2.26 -8.79
CA ILE A 231 -0.88 -1.67 -7.45
C ILE A 231 -1.32 -0.21 -7.59
N ASP A 232 -2.44 0.11 -6.95
CA ASP A 232 -2.99 1.45 -6.93
C ASP A 232 -2.46 2.25 -5.73
N LEU A 233 -1.54 3.18 -6.02
CA LEU A 233 -0.95 4.12 -5.08
C LEU A 233 -1.53 5.54 -5.25
N THR A 234 -2.78 5.64 -5.72
CA THR A 234 -3.52 6.90 -5.86
C THR A 234 -3.62 7.59 -4.50
N LEU A 235 -3.11 8.82 -4.45
CA LEU A 235 -3.16 9.69 -3.28
C LEU A 235 -4.56 10.26 -3.14
N GLN A 236 -5.11 10.16 -1.93
CA GLN A 236 -6.37 10.78 -1.57
C GLN A 236 -6.14 12.28 -1.38
N ALA A 237 -6.33 13.04 -2.45
CA ALA A 237 -6.17 14.47 -2.45
C ALA A 237 -7.29 15.11 -3.26
N GLN A 238 -7.79 16.23 -2.78
CA GLN A 238 -8.82 16.99 -3.47
C GLN A 238 -8.27 18.34 -3.92
N TYR A 239 -8.67 18.77 -5.10
CA TYR A 239 -8.54 20.17 -5.51
C TYR A 239 -9.78 20.89 -5.02
N ILE A 240 -9.56 21.97 -4.27
CA ILE A 240 -10.64 22.78 -3.71
C ILE A 240 -10.79 24.06 -4.52
N THR A 241 -12.02 24.50 -4.66
CA THR A 241 -12.36 25.81 -5.18
C THR A 241 -12.45 26.79 -4.01
N VAL A 242 -11.69 27.88 -4.05
CA VAL A 242 -11.79 28.97 -3.07
C VAL A 242 -12.43 30.17 -3.74
N GLN A 243 -13.57 30.62 -3.21
CA GLN A 243 -14.35 31.76 -3.70
C GLN A 243 -14.24 32.95 -2.76
N THR A 244 -14.31 34.17 -3.30
CA THR A 244 -14.23 35.41 -2.53
C THR A 244 -14.95 36.57 -3.20
N ASN A 245 -15.35 37.55 -2.40
CA ASN A 245 -15.89 38.83 -2.84
C ASN A 245 -14.81 39.92 -3.03
N ALA A 246 -13.53 39.57 -2.89
CA ALA A 246 -12.41 40.51 -3.02
C ALA A 246 -11.30 39.91 -3.91
N PRO A 247 -11.39 40.07 -5.23
CA PRO A 247 -10.30 39.71 -6.15
C PRO A 247 -8.97 40.35 -5.73
N GLY A 248 -7.86 39.65 -5.97
CA GLY A 248 -6.52 40.08 -5.57
C GLY A 248 -6.12 39.71 -4.14
N ALA A 249 -7.03 39.13 -3.34
CA ALA A 249 -6.66 38.58 -2.03
C ALA A 249 -5.69 37.40 -2.17
N THR A 250 -4.77 37.26 -1.22
CA THR A 250 -3.81 36.15 -1.17
C THR A 250 -4.39 34.99 -0.37
N LEU A 251 -4.40 33.80 -0.95
CA LEU A 251 -4.72 32.55 -0.27
C LEU A 251 -3.57 32.15 0.66
N TYR A 252 -3.92 31.87 1.90
CA TYR A 252 -3.03 31.30 2.90
C TYR A 252 -3.48 29.90 3.25
N VAL A 253 -2.51 28.99 3.36
CA VAL A 253 -2.71 27.61 3.83
C VAL A 253 -1.76 27.36 4.98
N ASN A 254 -2.29 26.91 6.12
CA ASN A 254 -1.49 26.67 7.34
C ASN A 254 -0.57 27.86 7.66
N GLN A 255 -1.10 29.08 7.58
CA GLN A 255 -0.42 30.35 7.85
C GLN A 255 0.67 30.76 6.85
N LYS A 256 0.87 30.02 5.75
CA LYS A 256 1.81 30.37 4.69
C LYS A 256 1.08 30.94 3.46
N PRO A 257 1.58 32.01 2.83
CA PRO A 257 1.00 32.51 1.59
C PRO A 257 1.21 31.51 0.45
N VAL A 258 0.22 31.39 -0.41
CA VAL A 258 0.19 30.46 -1.55
C VAL A 258 0.19 31.23 -2.86
N THR A 259 -0.89 31.96 -3.13
CA THR A 259 -1.09 32.69 -4.39
C THR A 259 -2.16 33.75 -4.22
N ALA A 260 -2.05 34.84 -4.97
CA ALA A 260 -3.13 35.81 -5.11
C ALA A 260 -4.22 35.28 -6.04
N LEU A 261 -5.48 35.55 -5.70
CA LEU A 261 -6.63 35.21 -6.52
C LEU A 261 -6.74 36.23 -7.68
N ALA A 262 -6.61 35.75 -8.92
CA ALA A 262 -6.75 36.62 -10.10
C ALA A 262 -8.20 37.08 -10.35
N GLY A 263 -9.19 36.40 -9.75
CA GLY A 263 -10.61 36.72 -9.84
C GLY A 263 -11.36 36.42 -8.54
N GLU A 264 -12.66 36.19 -8.64
CA GLU A 264 -13.52 35.82 -7.50
C GLU A 264 -13.42 34.35 -7.10
N GLU A 265 -12.76 33.53 -7.91
CA GLU A 265 -12.55 32.10 -7.65
C GLU A 265 -11.15 31.66 -8.07
N ILE A 266 -10.59 30.69 -7.33
CA ILE A 266 -9.40 29.93 -7.73
C ILE A 266 -9.58 28.45 -7.39
N THR A 267 -9.18 27.56 -8.30
CA THR A 267 -8.98 26.15 -7.98
C THR A 267 -7.53 25.92 -7.53
N TRP A 268 -7.36 25.35 -6.33
CA TRP A 268 -6.05 25.10 -5.74
C TRP A 268 -6.00 23.72 -5.09
N GLY A 269 -4.83 23.09 -5.15
CA GLY A 269 -4.57 21.75 -4.63
C GLY A 269 -3.35 21.11 -5.28
N PRO A 270 -3.08 19.82 -5.01
CA PRO A 270 -3.85 18.92 -4.16
C PRO A 270 -3.70 19.24 -2.66
N VAL A 271 -4.76 19.00 -1.87
CA VAL A 271 -4.75 19.10 -0.39
C VAL A 271 -5.30 17.86 0.31
N ALA A 272 -4.84 17.67 1.55
CA ALA A 272 -5.39 16.67 2.45
C ALA A 272 -6.80 17.09 2.91
N THR A 273 -7.74 16.15 2.82
CA THR A 273 -9.15 16.34 3.21
C THR A 273 -9.44 15.81 4.62
N ASP A 274 -8.41 15.46 5.37
CA ASP A 274 -8.47 14.85 6.71
C ASP A 274 -8.61 15.88 7.85
N GLY A 275 -8.76 17.17 7.53
CA GLY A 275 -8.82 18.25 8.51
C GLY A 275 -7.47 18.81 8.93
N SER A 276 -6.35 18.31 8.38
CA SER A 276 -5.00 18.79 8.73
C SER A 276 -4.62 20.13 8.10
N ALA A 277 -5.36 20.59 7.09
CA ALA A 277 -5.12 21.85 6.40
C ALA A 277 -6.15 22.92 6.80
N THR A 278 -5.69 24.14 7.03
CA THR A 278 -6.52 25.33 7.26
C THR A 278 -6.29 26.36 6.18
N ILE A 279 -7.35 27.03 5.75
CA ILE A 279 -7.31 28.05 4.69
C ILE A 279 -7.98 29.34 5.14
N TYR A 280 -7.44 30.47 4.67
CA TYR A 280 -8.05 31.79 4.77
C TYR A 280 -7.51 32.70 3.67
N LEU A 281 -8.20 33.81 3.40
CA LEU A 281 -7.72 34.84 2.50
C LEU A 281 -7.25 36.06 3.28
N GLU A 282 -6.27 36.74 2.73
CA GLU A 282 -5.72 37.99 3.26
C GLU A 282 -5.60 39.04 2.17
N ARG A 283 -5.88 40.30 2.51
CA ARG A 283 -5.68 41.44 1.61
C ARG A 283 -5.28 42.68 2.39
N ASN A 284 -4.73 43.65 1.66
CA ASN A 284 -4.59 45.02 2.18
C ASN A 284 -5.89 45.78 1.91
N GLY A 285 -6.67 46.01 2.96
CA GLY A 285 -7.87 46.85 2.93
C GLY A 285 -7.57 48.29 3.32
N GLU A 286 -8.61 49.13 3.30
CA GLU A 286 -8.50 50.56 3.64
C GLU A 286 -8.05 50.79 5.10
N SER A 287 -8.29 49.83 5.99
CA SER A 287 -7.92 49.89 7.42
C SER A 287 -6.64 49.10 7.75
N GLY A 288 -5.89 48.66 6.74
CA GLY A 288 -4.73 47.79 6.90
C GLY A 288 -4.99 46.33 6.53
N ARG A 289 -4.23 45.40 7.12
CA ARG A 289 -4.32 43.95 6.83
C ARG A 289 -5.69 43.40 7.27
N GLU A 290 -6.43 42.83 6.34
CA GLU A 290 -7.72 42.17 6.58
C GLU A 290 -7.60 40.67 6.27
N THR A 291 -8.28 39.83 7.05
CA THR A 291 -8.34 38.38 6.82
C THR A 291 -9.78 37.88 6.88
N THR A 292 -10.07 36.80 6.15
CA THR A 292 -11.35 36.08 6.26
C THR A 292 -11.37 35.20 7.52
N LYS A 293 -12.52 34.55 7.79
CA LYS A 293 -12.58 33.44 8.74
C LYS A 293 -11.66 32.31 8.25
N VAL A 294 -10.96 31.68 9.18
CA VAL A 294 -10.17 30.48 8.93
C VAL A 294 -11.12 29.29 8.84
N GLU A 295 -11.03 28.55 7.75
CA GLU A 295 -11.79 27.32 7.51
C GLU A 295 -10.86 26.11 7.49
N THR A 296 -11.32 24.99 8.01
CA THR A 296 -10.60 23.72 7.96
C THR A 296 -10.99 22.98 6.69
N VAL A 297 -9.99 22.50 5.93
CA VAL A 297 -10.20 21.71 4.73
C VAL A 297 -10.68 20.31 5.11
N THR A 298 -11.80 19.92 4.51
CA THR A 298 -12.52 18.67 4.67
C THR A 298 -12.83 18.15 3.25
N ALA A 299 -13.72 17.17 3.10
CA ALA A 299 -14.10 16.64 1.78
C ALA A 299 -15.01 17.58 0.94
N LEU A 300 -15.14 18.86 1.31
CA LEU A 300 -15.94 19.82 0.55
C LEU A 300 -15.20 20.25 -0.72
N PRO A 301 -15.89 20.34 -1.88
CA PRO A 301 -15.26 20.73 -3.13
C PRO A 301 -15.01 22.25 -3.21
N ALA A 302 -15.70 23.06 -2.42
CA ALA A 302 -15.64 24.51 -2.50
C ALA A 302 -15.77 25.19 -1.12
N TYR A 303 -15.05 26.30 -0.97
CA TYR A 303 -15.01 27.13 0.23
C TYR A 303 -15.25 28.59 -0.16
N ASN A 304 -16.31 29.18 0.38
CA ASN A 304 -16.59 30.60 0.19
C ASN A 304 -16.01 31.41 1.36
N LEU A 305 -15.02 32.25 1.08
CA LEU A 305 -14.27 33.05 2.04
C LEU A 305 -14.50 34.56 1.77
N PRO A 306 -15.63 35.12 2.23
CA PRO A 306 -15.92 36.53 2.03
C PRO A 306 -15.21 37.41 3.06
N PHE A 307 -14.70 38.56 2.63
CA PHE A 307 -14.31 39.65 3.52
C PHE A 307 -15.54 40.38 4.03
N GLN A 308 -15.68 40.45 5.35
CA GLN A 308 -16.73 41.21 6.02
C GLN A 308 -16.47 42.70 5.81
N LYS A 309 -17.43 43.43 5.23
CA LYS A 309 -17.34 44.90 5.16
C LYS A 309 -17.40 45.46 6.57
N LYS A 310 -16.31 46.04 7.07
CA LYS A 310 -16.36 46.90 8.25
C LYS A 310 -17.15 48.14 7.87
N SER A 311 -18.39 48.22 8.33
CA SER A 311 -19.14 49.48 8.29
C SER A 311 -18.37 50.51 9.10
N ALA A 312 -17.72 51.46 8.41
CA ALA A 312 -17.13 52.62 9.05
C ALA A 312 -18.28 53.55 9.47
N GLU A 313 -18.86 53.28 10.64
CA GLU A 313 -19.85 54.16 11.24
C GLU A 313 -19.13 55.41 11.76
N LYS A 314 -18.86 56.36 10.86
CA LYS A 314 -18.65 57.75 11.25
C LYS A 314 -19.98 58.28 11.76
N THR A 315 -20.15 58.30 13.07
CA THR A 315 -21.21 59.02 13.75
C THR A 315 -21.07 60.51 13.48
N VAL A 316 -21.69 60.99 12.40
CA VAL A 316 -22.00 62.42 12.24
C VAL A 316 -23.43 62.61 12.73
N VAL A 317 -23.55 63.21 13.91
CA VAL A 317 -24.83 63.59 14.49
C VAL A 317 -25.42 64.73 13.66
N TYR A 318 -26.40 64.43 12.82
CA TYR A 318 -27.34 65.43 12.33
C TYR A 318 -28.73 65.14 12.91
N ASN A 319 -29.19 66.04 13.76
CA ASN A 319 -30.58 66.11 14.21
C ASN A 319 -31.48 66.44 13.01
N VAL A 320 -32.12 65.43 12.42
CA VAL A 320 -33.34 65.63 11.61
C VAL A 320 -34.27 64.43 11.76
N THR A 321 -35.53 64.74 12.05
CA THR A 321 -36.73 63.90 12.19
C THR A 321 -36.87 62.80 11.11
N PRO A 322 -37.25 61.56 11.45
CA PRO A 322 -37.24 60.45 10.50
C PRO A 322 -38.53 60.39 9.65
N PRO A 323 -38.39 60.12 8.35
CA PRO A 323 -39.15 59.01 7.74
C PRO A 323 -38.34 58.26 6.66
N PRO A 324 -38.86 57.15 6.09
CA PRO A 324 -39.20 55.86 6.67
C PRO A 324 -38.08 54.83 6.40
N THR A 325 -37.90 53.89 7.32
CA THR A 325 -36.91 52.80 7.26
C THR A 325 -37.21 51.79 6.16
N THR A 326 -36.28 51.62 5.22
CA THR A 326 -36.31 50.57 4.20
C THR A 326 -35.98 49.20 4.79
N ARG A 327 -36.93 48.29 4.54
CA ARG A 327 -36.99 46.86 4.82
C ARG A 327 -35.76 46.08 4.36
N TYR A 328 -35.08 45.39 5.28
CA TYR A 328 -34.51 44.08 4.98
C TYR A 328 -35.57 43.04 5.29
N VAL A 329 -36.29 42.64 4.25
CA VAL A 329 -37.33 41.63 4.31
C VAL A 329 -36.92 40.57 3.29
N TYR A 330 -36.22 39.55 3.75
CA TYR A 330 -36.16 38.29 3.01
C TYR A 330 -37.57 37.70 3.06
N ASN A 331 -38.28 37.73 1.92
CA ASN A 331 -39.57 37.07 1.70
C ASN A 331 -40.73 37.37 2.67
N GLY A 332 -40.76 38.51 3.35
CA GLY A 332 -41.86 38.92 4.24
C GLY A 332 -41.66 38.61 5.72
N PHE A 333 -40.53 38.01 6.10
CA PHE A 333 -40.25 37.55 7.47
C PHE A 333 -39.29 38.48 8.21
N ILE A 334 -39.50 38.67 9.52
CA ILE A 334 -38.58 39.34 10.44
C ILE A 334 -37.49 38.37 10.91
N PHE A 335 -37.85 37.12 11.20
CA PHE A 335 -36.89 36.06 11.55
C PHE A 335 -37.15 34.82 10.68
N PRO A 336 -36.52 34.72 9.49
CA PRO A 336 -36.78 33.64 8.54
C PRO A 336 -36.57 32.23 9.10
N ASP A 337 -35.68 32.07 10.07
CA ASP A 337 -35.18 30.83 10.66
C ASP A 337 -35.69 30.57 12.09
N SER A 338 -36.72 31.31 12.54
CA SER A 338 -37.30 31.17 13.89
C SER A 338 -38.03 29.84 14.12
N ASP A 339 -38.27 29.05 13.08
CA ASP A 339 -38.87 27.71 13.11
C ASP A 339 -37.83 26.60 13.35
N ILE A 340 -36.57 26.83 12.96
CA ILE A 340 -35.51 25.80 13.00
C ILE A 340 -34.39 26.08 14.01
N ARG A 341 -34.26 27.31 14.53
CA ARG A 341 -33.30 27.62 15.60
C ARG A 341 -33.83 28.55 16.68
N LYS A 342 -33.18 28.50 17.84
CA LYS A 342 -33.42 29.44 18.94
C LYS A 342 -32.81 30.80 18.63
N LEU A 343 -33.60 31.85 18.81
CA LEU A 343 -33.16 33.25 18.76
C LEU A 343 -32.41 33.61 20.05
N THR A 344 -31.60 34.65 19.98
CA THR A 344 -30.84 35.19 21.11
C THR A 344 -31.32 36.60 21.45
N SER A 345 -31.20 37.01 22.71
CA SER A 345 -31.65 38.35 23.14
C SER A 345 -30.97 39.50 22.39
N ALA A 346 -29.76 39.29 21.86
CA ALA A 346 -29.05 40.29 21.07
C ALA A 346 -29.78 40.61 19.76
N GLU A 347 -30.36 39.60 19.11
CA GLU A 347 -31.08 39.70 17.83
C GLU A 347 -32.40 40.49 17.95
N LEU A 348 -32.95 40.59 19.17
CA LEU A 348 -34.17 41.35 19.45
C LEU A 348 -33.88 42.83 19.79
N THR A 349 -32.62 43.19 20.06
CA THR A 349 -32.24 44.50 20.67
C THR A 349 -32.60 45.69 19.79
N TYR A 350 -32.61 45.51 18.48
CA TYR A 350 -32.82 46.59 17.50
C TYR A 350 -34.23 46.62 16.91
N LEU A 351 -35.15 45.80 17.42
CA LEU A 351 -36.55 45.78 16.99
C LEU A 351 -37.41 46.65 17.89
N SER A 352 -38.32 47.42 17.30
CA SER A 352 -39.36 48.14 18.04
C SER A 352 -40.36 47.16 18.68
N LYS A 353 -41.14 47.62 19.66
CA LYS A 353 -42.22 46.82 20.27
C LYS A 353 -43.20 46.30 19.23
N GLU A 354 -43.52 47.12 18.22
CA GLU A 354 -44.40 46.74 17.10
C GLU A 354 -43.76 45.66 16.22
N GLN A 355 -42.45 45.75 15.96
CA GLN A 355 -41.74 44.71 15.20
C GLN A 355 -41.62 43.41 15.98
N LEU A 356 -41.40 43.47 17.29
CA LEU A 356 -41.41 42.30 18.18
C LEU A 356 -42.80 41.65 18.21
N LYS A 357 -43.88 42.45 18.29
CA LYS A 357 -45.25 41.95 18.18
C LYS A 357 -45.49 41.24 16.85
N ILE A 358 -45.02 41.80 15.74
CA ILE A 358 -45.14 41.17 14.41
C ILE A 358 -44.31 39.87 14.37
N ALA A 359 -43.06 39.89 14.85
CA ALA A 359 -42.17 38.73 14.86
C ALA A 359 -42.72 37.57 15.71
N ARG A 360 -43.32 37.88 16.86
CA ARG A 360 -44.01 36.88 17.69
C ARG A 360 -45.18 36.26 16.93
N ASN A 361 -46.02 37.08 16.31
CA ASN A 361 -47.19 36.61 15.57
C ASN A 361 -46.81 35.91 14.24
N GLU A 362 -45.66 36.22 13.66
CA GLU A 362 -45.12 35.57 12.46
C GLU A 362 -44.92 34.07 12.66
N ILE A 363 -44.45 33.66 13.85
CA ILE A 363 -44.30 32.25 14.22
C ILE A 363 -45.65 31.53 14.13
N TYR A 364 -46.72 32.13 14.64
CA TYR A 364 -48.07 31.56 14.53
C TYR A 364 -48.62 31.62 13.09
N ALA A 365 -48.31 32.70 12.36
CA ALA A 365 -48.75 32.89 10.98
C ALA A 365 -48.18 31.83 10.04
N ARG A 366 -46.96 31.32 10.28
CA ARG A 366 -46.34 30.22 9.51
C ARG A 366 -47.17 28.94 9.52
N HIS A 367 -47.92 28.71 10.60
CA HIS A 367 -48.83 27.56 10.73
C HIS A 367 -50.26 27.84 10.25
N GLY A 368 -50.50 29.06 9.73
CA GLY A 368 -51.79 29.50 9.24
C GLY A 368 -52.76 29.96 10.33
N HIS A 369 -52.25 30.41 11.49
CA HIS A 369 -53.09 30.96 12.55
C HIS A 369 -53.99 32.10 12.07
N ILE A 370 -55.30 32.00 12.29
CA ILE A 370 -56.29 33.03 11.91
C ILE A 370 -56.34 34.10 12.98
N PHE A 371 -55.96 35.34 12.66
CA PHE A 371 -55.84 36.42 13.64
C PHE A 371 -57.20 37.11 13.87
N GLN A 372 -57.60 37.22 15.15
CA GLN A 372 -58.83 37.91 15.52
C GLN A 372 -58.67 39.44 15.56
N THR A 373 -57.45 39.93 15.80
CA THR A 373 -57.19 41.37 15.85
C THR A 373 -57.03 41.93 14.44
N LYS A 374 -57.73 43.04 14.17
CA LYS A 374 -57.78 43.65 12.84
C LYS A 374 -56.40 44.04 12.31
N ASP A 375 -55.48 44.45 13.19
CA ASP A 375 -54.13 44.86 12.84
C ASP A 375 -53.26 43.69 12.35
N MET A 376 -53.26 42.56 13.07
CA MET A 376 -52.47 41.38 12.69
C MET A 376 -53.07 40.67 11.49
N GLN A 377 -54.40 40.55 11.43
CA GLN A 377 -55.09 40.00 10.26
C GLN A 377 -54.76 40.82 9.01
N ALA A 378 -54.92 42.16 9.05
CA ALA A 378 -54.61 43.02 7.92
C ALA A 378 -53.12 43.03 7.54
N TYR A 379 -52.22 42.79 8.49
CA TYR A 379 -50.79 42.68 8.22
C TYR A 379 -50.43 41.36 7.53
N PHE A 380 -50.87 40.22 8.06
CA PHE A 380 -50.51 38.90 7.53
C PHE A 380 -51.26 38.53 6.25
N SER A 381 -52.51 38.99 6.05
CA SER A 381 -53.22 38.80 4.77
C SER A 381 -52.51 39.46 3.57
N LYS A 382 -51.59 40.40 3.80
CA LYS A 382 -50.78 41.03 2.74
C LYS A 382 -49.49 40.25 2.44
N GLN A 383 -49.12 39.27 3.26
CA GLN A 383 -47.91 38.47 3.06
C GLN A 383 -48.19 37.36 2.05
N SER A 384 -47.37 37.27 1.00
CA SER A 384 -47.57 36.31 -0.08
C SER A 384 -47.50 34.84 0.38
N TRP A 385 -46.80 34.57 1.49
CA TRP A 385 -46.61 33.25 2.07
C TRP A 385 -47.70 32.84 3.08
N TYR A 386 -48.49 33.77 3.60
CA TYR A 386 -49.49 33.46 4.63
C TYR A 386 -50.73 32.79 4.01
N ARG A 387 -51.19 31.70 4.61
CA ARG A 387 -52.42 30.98 4.26
C ARG A 387 -53.13 30.59 5.53
N GLU A 388 -54.40 30.97 5.66
CA GLU A 388 -55.22 30.59 6.80
C GLU A 388 -55.42 29.07 6.86
N ASN A 389 -55.21 28.50 8.04
CA ASN A 389 -55.39 27.09 8.32
C ASN A 389 -56.44 26.93 9.45
N PRO A 390 -57.71 26.63 9.12
CA PRO A 390 -58.77 26.47 10.11
C PRO A 390 -58.53 25.34 11.13
N TYR A 391 -57.59 24.43 10.85
CA TYR A 391 -57.26 23.29 11.71
C TYR A 391 -56.09 23.56 12.66
N PHE A 392 -55.43 24.73 12.58
CA PHE A 392 -54.34 25.05 13.49
C PHE A 392 -54.86 25.40 14.89
N SER A 393 -54.49 24.58 15.88
CA SER A 393 -54.93 24.69 17.28
C SER A 393 -54.02 25.58 18.15
N GLY A 394 -52.99 26.21 17.59
CA GLY A 394 -52.00 26.99 18.35
C GLY A 394 -50.81 26.20 18.87
N THR A 395 -50.68 24.91 18.52
CA THR A 395 -49.56 24.06 18.95
C THR A 395 -48.26 24.45 18.23
N LEU A 396 -47.21 24.77 18.98
CA LEU A 396 -45.89 25.14 18.46
C LEU A 396 -44.84 24.09 18.83
N THR A 397 -43.73 24.06 18.08
CA THR A 397 -42.55 23.25 18.46
C THR A 397 -41.87 23.81 19.71
N ASN A 398 -40.96 23.04 20.30
CA ASN A 398 -40.15 23.50 21.45
C ASN A 398 -39.26 24.72 21.10
N ILE A 399 -38.82 24.83 19.84
CA ILE A 399 -38.00 25.95 19.36
C ILE A 399 -38.86 27.21 19.21
N GLU A 400 -39.99 27.08 18.54
CA GLU A 400 -40.93 28.18 18.32
C GLU A 400 -41.53 28.69 19.63
N SER A 401 -41.88 27.79 20.56
CA SER A 401 -42.37 28.17 21.89
C SER A 401 -41.32 28.97 22.67
N TYR A 402 -40.05 28.54 22.61
CA TYR A 402 -38.94 29.28 23.22
C TYR A 402 -38.78 30.68 22.61
N ASN A 403 -38.85 30.78 21.28
CA ASN A 403 -38.70 32.04 20.56
C ASN A 403 -39.86 33.00 20.83
N VAL A 404 -41.10 32.50 20.88
CA VAL A 404 -42.28 33.29 21.26
C VAL A 404 -42.11 33.90 22.65
N GLU A 405 -41.69 33.11 23.64
CA GLU A 405 -41.49 33.60 25.00
C GLU A 405 -40.32 34.61 25.09
N LEU A 406 -39.22 34.35 24.37
CA LEU A 406 -38.09 35.28 24.31
C LEU A 406 -38.49 36.63 23.70
N ILE A 407 -39.26 36.62 22.61
CA ILE A 407 -39.76 37.83 21.95
C ILE A 407 -40.74 38.58 22.86
N LYS A 408 -41.69 37.84 23.46
CA LYS A 408 -42.69 38.39 24.38
C LYS A 408 -42.08 39.05 25.62
N ALA A 409 -40.92 38.58 26.08
CA ALA A 409 -40.20 39.20 27.20
C ALA A 409 -39.55 40.56 26.86
N ARG A 410 -39.46 40.91 25.57
CA ARG A 410 -38.86 42.16 25.07
C ARG A 410 -39.87 43.10 24.40
N GLU A 411 -41.04 42.59 24.01
CA GLU A 411 -42.21 43.36 23.54
C GLU A 411 -42.78 44.24 24.67
#